data_AF-A0AB36BHW0-F1
#
_entry.id   AF-A0AB36BHW0-F1
#
_cell.length_a   1.000
_cell.length_b   1.000
_cell.length_c   1.000
_cell.angle_alpha   90.00
_cell.angle_beta   90.00
_cell.angle_gamma   90.00
#
_symmetry.space_group_name_H-M   'P 1'
#
loop_
_entity.id
_entity.type
_entity.pdbx_description
1 polymer ?
#
loop_
_entity_poly.entity_id
_entity_poly.type
_entity_poly.pdbx_seq_one_letter_code
_entity_poly.pdbx_strand_id
1 'polypeptide(L)'
;MAKTKSKVIKDFPAYEEFINKKVRIETIDGKVKIGVLKHVEKFEFVIDTNIYTKDEPIKGYMLFMKHAVKSIRQTPEDTTAKQSKGE
;
A
#
# COMPACT_ATOMS: atom_id res chain seq x y z
N MET A 1 -18.27 7.71 10.13
CA MET A 1 -16.91 7.41 9.60
C MET A 1 -16.34 6.23 10.37
N ALA A 2 -16.38 5.03 9.79
CA ALA A 2 -15.83 3.84 10.44
C ALA A 2 -14.29 3.90 10.35
N LYS A 3 -13.62 3.93 11.51
CA LYS A 3 -12.16 3.78 11.57
C LYS A 3 -11.83 2.34 11.20
N THR A 4 -11.41 2.09 9.97
CA THR A 4 -10.90 0.78 9.54
C THR A 4 -9.65 0.48 10.36
N LYS A 5 -9.78 -0.43 11.33
CA LYS A 5 -8.65 -0.84 12.18
C LYS A 5 -7.71 -1.69 11.34
N SER A 6 -6.48 -1.20 11.10
CA SER A 6 -5.42 -2.02 10.51
C SER A 6 -5.19 -3.27 11.35
N LYS A 7 -5.44 -4.43 10.75
CA LYS A 7 -5.29 -5.74 11.38
C LYS A 7 -4.12 -6.46 10.70
N VAL A 8 -3.19 -6.92 11.52
CA VAL A 8 -2.13 -7.85 11.13
C VAL A 8 -2.47 -9.16 11.83
N ILE A 9 -2.60 -10.25 11.07
CA ILE A 9 -2.64 -11.59 11.67
C ILE A 9 -1.21 -11.94 12.10
N LYS A 10 -1.06 -12.45 13.34
CA LYS A 10 0.21 -12.84 14.00
C LYS A 10 1.11 -13.81 13.20
N ASP A 11 0.60 -14.38 12.11
CA ASP A 11 1.30 -15.39 11.31
C ASP A 11 2.38 -14.80 10.38
N PHE A 12 2.46 -13.47 10.22
CA PHE A 12 3.45 -12.84 9.34
C PHE A 12 4.05 -11.54 9.93
N PRO A 13 4.91 -11.62 10.96
CA PRO A 13 5.50 -10.44 11.61
C PRO A 13 6.34 -9.58 10.66
N ALA A 14 6.94 -10.19 9.63
CA ALA A 14 7.76 -9.47 8.64
C ALA A 14 7.00 -8.37 7.88
N TYR A 15 5.67 -8.39 7.82
CA TYR A 15 4.88 -7.35 7.15
C TYR A 15 4.45 -6.21 8.08
N GLU A 16 4.63 -6.35 9.39
CA GLU A 16 4.16 -5.36 10.38
C GLU A 16 4.81 -3.99 10.15
N GLU A 17 6.11 -3.96 9.85
CA GLU A 17 6.87 -2.74 9.56
C GLU A 17 6.39 -2.00 8.31
N PHE A 18 5.70 -2.71 7.41
CA PHE A 18 5.22 -2.17 6.14
C PHE A 18 3.78 -1.63 6.26
N ILE A 19 3.07 -1.91 7.35
CA ILE A 19 1.69 -1.42 7.54
C ILE A 19 1.69 0.11 7.61
N ASN A 20 0.74 0.71 6.89
CA ASN A 20 0.61 2.14 6.66
C ASN A 20 1.80 2.80 5.95
N LYS A 21 2.75 2.02 5.41
CA LYS A 21 3.84 2.51 4.58
C LYS A 21 3.51 2.41 3.09
N LYS A 22 4.12 3.29 2.30
CA LYS A 22 4.02 3.27 0.83
C LYS A 22 4.82 2.09 0.30
N VAL A 23 4.16 1.21 -0.44
CA VAL A 23 4.74 0.00 -0.99
C VAL A 23 4.58 -0.03 -2.51
N ARG A 24 5.57 -0.63 -3.17
CA ARG A 24 5.53 -1.02 -4.57
C ARG A 24 5.29 -2.53 -4.63
N ILE A 25 4.18 -2.93 -5.21
CA ILE A 25 3.83 -4.33 -5.48
C ILE A 25 4.08 -4.61 -6.95
N GLU A 26 4.87 -5.64 -7.23
CA GLU A 26 5.07 -6.20 -8.57
C GLU A 26 4.39 -7.56 -8.63
N THR A 27 3.47 -7.73 -9.57
CA THR A 27 2.77 -8.99 -9.80
C THR A 27 3.54 -9.90 -10.75
N ILE A 28 3.20 -11.19 -10.75
CA ILE A 28 3.85 -12.20 -11.59
C ILE A 28 3.70 -11.92 -13.11
N ASP A 29 2.64 -11.21 -13.51
CA ASP A 29 2.41 -10.75 -14.88
C ASP A 29 3.17 -9.46 -15.23
N GLY A 30 4.05 -8.99 -14.34
CA GLY A 30 4.90 -7.82 -14.55
C GLY A 30 4.23 -6.47 -14.29
N LYS A 31 2.95 -6.45 -13.89
CA LYS A 31 2.29 -5.19 -13.53
C LYS A 31 2.83 -4.65 -12.21
N VAL A 32 2.89 -3.34 -12.12
CA VAL A 32 3.39 -2.62 -10.95
C VAL A 32 2.29 -1.71 -10.42
N LYS A 33 2.05 -1.78 -9.12
CA LYS A 33 1.13 -0.88 -8.42
C LYS A 33 1.80 -0.32 -7.18
N ILE A 34 1.53 0.96 -6.92
CA ILE A 34 2.04 1.69 -5.77
C ILE A 34 0.85 2.10 -4.92
N GLY A 35 0.92 1.88 -3.62
CA GLY A 35 -0.13 2.25 -2.69
C GLY A 35 0.36 2.19 -1.25
N VAL A 36 -0.50 2.55 -0.31
CA VAL A 36 -0.23 2.41 1.12
C VAL A 36 -0.73 1.04 1.56
N LEU A 37 0.14 0.21 2.13
CA LEU A 37 -0.27 -1.09 2.65
C LEU A 37 -1.17 -0.88 3.87
N LYS A 38 -2.40 -1.38 3.83
CA LYS A 38 -3.37 -1.18 4.92
C LYS A 38 -3.55 -2.43 5.75
N HIS A 39 -3.76 -3.56 5.09
CA HIS A 39 -4.03 -4.85 5.73
C HIS A 39 -3.24 -5.98 5.08
N VAL A 40 -2.89 -6.95 5.90
CA VAL A 40 -2.21 -8.18 5.49
C VAL A 40 -2.94 -9.33 6.15
N GLU A 41 -3.58 -10.13 5.32
CA GLU A 41 -4.31 -11.32 5.72
C GLU A 41 -3.52 -12.56 5.29
N LYS A 42 -4.02 -13.76 5.60
CA LYS A 42 -3.30 -15.01 5.32
C LYS A 42 -2.92 -15.15 3.85
N PHE A 43 -3.83 -14.82 2.94
CA PHE A 43 -3.67 -15.04 1.50
C PHE A 43 -3.59 -13.76 0.66
N GLU A 44 -3.76 -12.60 1.27
CA GLU A 44 -3.96 -11.35 0.53
C GLU A 44 -3.32 -10.14 1.21
N PHE A 45 -3.08 -9.12 0.38
CA PHE A 45 -2.67 -7.79 0.77
C PHE A 45 -3.73 -6.80 0.33
N VAL A 46 -4.01 -5.80 1.15
CA VAL A 46 -4.88 -4.68 0.78
C VAL A 46 -4.05 -3.41 0.78
N ILE A 47 -4.02 -2.71 -0.36
CA ILE A 47 -3.40 -1.39 -0.48
C ILE A 47 -4.47 -0.32 -0.73
N ASP A 48 -4.25 0.87 -0.19
CA ASP A 48 -4.95 2.09 -0.58
C ASP A 48 -4.18 2.74 -1.74
N THR A 49 -4.83 2.90 -2.89
CA THR A 49 -4.21 3.40 -4.12
C THR A 49 -5.24 4.13 -4.98
N ASN A 50 -4.75 4.78 -6.04
CA ASN A 50 -5.63 5.35 -7.07
C ASN A 50 -6.09 4.23 -8.02
N ILE A 51 -7.39 3.98 -8.07
CA ILE A 51 -8.00 2.90 -8.86
C ILE A 51 -8.37 3.39 -10.27
N TYR A 52 -8.58 4.70 -10.45
CA TYR A 52 -9.01 5.26 -11.72
C TYR A 52 -7.94 6.24 -12.27
N THR A 53 -7.36 5.83 -13.38
CA THR A 53 -6.13 6.43 -13.90
C THR A 53 -6.42 7.36 -15.06
N LYS A 54 -6.37 8.67 -14.77
CA LYS A 54 -5.79 9.79 -15.56
C LYS A 54 -6.64 11.05 -15.45
N ASP A 55 -7.96 10.94 -15.44
CA ASP A 55 -8.85 12.10 -15.52
C ASP A 55 -9.39 12.52 -14.15
N GLU A 56 -9.72 11.55 -13.28
CA GLU A 56 -10.18 11.80 -11.92
C GLU A 56 -9.60 10.76 -10.95
N PRO A 57 -8.74 11.15 -9.99
CA PRO A 57 -8.15 10.21 -9.06
C PRO A 57 -9.19 9.73 -8.04
N ILE A 58 -9.62 8.47 -8.18
CA ILE A 58 -10.48 7.80 -7.19
C ILE A 58 -9.58 7.00 -6.24
N LYS A 59 -9.43 7.51 -5.01
CA LYS A 59 -8.79 6.76 -3.93
C LYS A 59 -9.69 5.60 -3.52
N GLY A 60 -9.11 4.40 -3.46
CA GLY A 60 -9.82 3.23 -2.96
C GLY A 60 -8.87 2.10 -2.61
N TYR A 61 -9.48 0.99 -2.18
CA TYR A 61 -8.74 -0.20 -1.79
C TYR A 61 -8.59 -1.16 -2.96
N MET A 62 -7.37 -1.67 -3.15
CA MET A 62 -7.06 -2.72 -4.11
C MET A 62 -6.51 -3.94 -3.36
N LEU A 63 -7.09 -5.09 -3.66
CA LEU A 63 -6.73 -6.37 -3.07
C LEU A 63 -5.82 -7.15 -4.00
N PHE A 64 -4.74 -7.70 -3.44
CA PHE A 64 -3.79 -8.57 -4.14
C PHE A 64 -3.73 -9.92 -3.46
N MET A 65 -3.94 -10.98 -4.23
CA MET A 65 -3.66 -12.33 -3.76
C MET A 65 -2.15 -12.55 -3.70
N LYS A 66 -1.61 -13.07 -2.60
CA LYS A 66 -0.16 -13.28 -2.38
C LYS A 66 0.48 -14.13 -3.49
N HIS A 67 -0.23 -15.15 -3.99
CA HIS A 67 0.26 -16.02 -5.07
C HIS A 67 0.40 -15.30 -6.42
N ALA A 68 -0.28 -14.16 -6.60
CA ALA A 68 -0.15 -13.32 -7.79
C ALA A 68 0.93 -12.23 -7.64
N VAL A 69 1.54 -12.10 -6.46
CA VAL A 69 2.58 -11.11 -6.16
C VAL A 69 3.96 -11.74 -6.29
N LYS A 70 4.78 -11.14 -7.14
CA LYS A 70 6.19 -11.51 -7.32
C LYS A 70 7.08 -10.86 -6.26
N SER A 71 6.84 -9.60 -5.92
CA SER A 71 7.57 -8.93 -4.85
C SER A 71 6.80 -7.73 -4.28
N ILE A 72 7.13 -7.38 -3.03
CA ILE A 72 6.68 -6.16 -2.36
C ILE A 72 7.90 -5.46 -1.77
N ARG A 73 8.00 -4.14 -1.97
CA ARG A 73 9.09 -3.31 -1.45
C ARG A 73 8.54 -2.02 -0.89
N GLN A 74 9.07 -1.56 0.25
CA GLN A 74 8.80 -0.20 0.70
C GLN A 74 9.43 0.79 -0.28
N THR A 75 8.67 1.80 -0.68
CA THR A 75 9.24 2.95 -1.38
C THR A 75 9.62 4.01 -0.35
N PRO A 76 10.73 4.75 -0.54
CA PRO A 76 11.06 5.89 0.31
C PRO A 76 9.84 6.81 0.43
N GLU A 77 9.52 7.23 1.65
CA GLU A 77 8.56 8.31 1.84
C GLU A 77 9.19 9.58 1.25
N ASP A 78 8.45 10.30 0.41
CA ASP A 78 8.90 11.57 -0.15
C ASP A 78 9.10 12.56 1.01
N THR A 79 10.33 12.71 1.52
CA THR A 79 10.71 13.66 2.59
C THR A 79 10.74 15.12 2.12
N THR A 80 9.86 15.49 1.19
CA THR A 80 9.58 16.87 0.81
C THR A 80 8.25 17.33 1.40
N ALA A 81 8.15 17.32 2.73
CA ALA A 81 7.42 18.39 3.39
C ALA A 81 8.27 19.65 3.23
N LYS A 82 7.96 20.48 2.23
CA LYS A 82 8.48 21.85 2.16
C LYS A 82 8.32 22.48 3.54
N GLN A 83 9.43 22.85 4.17
CA GLN A 83 9.42 23.86 5.21
C GLN A 83 8.85 25.14 4.58
N SER A 84 7.54 25.31 4.68
CA SER A 84 6.91 26.63 4.63
C SER A 84 7.29 27.32 5.93
N LYS A 85 8.50 27.87 6.00
CA LYS A 85 8.77 29.01 6.88
C LYS A 85 8.38 30.25 6.09
N GLY A 86 7.30 30.87 6.55
CA GLY A 86 6.82 32.14 6.03
C GLY A 86 7.85 33.25 6.22
N GLU A 87 7.73 34.23 5.33
CA GLU A 87 8.14 35.62 5.55
C GLU A 87 7.51 36.19 6.83
#